data_AF-A0AAU8C4M3-F1
#
_entry.id   AF-A0AAU8C4M3-F1
#
_cell.length_a   1.000
_cell.length_b   1.000
_cell.length_c   1.000
_cell.angle_alpha   90.00
_cell.angle_beta   90.00
_cell.angle_gamma   90.00
#
_symmetry.space_group_name_H-M   'P 1'
#
loop_
_entity.id
_entity.type
_entity.pdbx_description
1 polymer ?
#
loop_
_entity_poly.entity_id
_entity_poly.type
_entity_poly.pdbx_seq_one_letter_code
_entity_poly.pdbx_strand_id
1 'polypeptide(L)'
;MVDARQQFGTRVKSLESKNVKLARGYYTTIRADGLVVARPARRGLRVPTKLLVALVALFVCFKGFVLAAIGPTAYDSRLDSLAQGTVIEQAGAWVLQVDPVTQTLARKLGPVFRG
;
A
#
# COMPACT_ATOMS: atom_id res chain seq x y z
N MET A 1 31.86 10.08 -37.17
CA MET A 1 32.29 8.76 -36.60
C MET A 1 31.90 8.57 -35.12
N VAL A 2 31.78 9.64 -34.32
CA VAL A 2 31.33 9.57 -32.91
C VAL A 2 29.88 9.08 -32.79
N ASP A 3 29.00 9.47 -33.72
CA ASP A 3 27.57 9.13 -33.69
C ASP A 3 27.30 7.63 -33.85
N ALA A 4 28.08 6.94 -34.68
CA ALA A 4 27.94 5.49 -34.89
C ALA A 4 28.28 4.70 -33.61
N ARG A 5 29.31 5.14 -32.87
CA ARG A 5 29.69 4.54 -31.58
C ARG A 5 28.62 4.76 -30.52
N GLN A 6 28.02 5.94 -30.48
CA GLN A 6 26.93 6.25 -29.56
C GLN A 6 25.66 5.42 -29.88
N GLN A 7 25.29 5.31 -31.15
CA GLN A 7 24.15 4.48 -31.59
C GLN A 7 24.36 3.01 -31.24
N PHE A 8 25.58 2.49 -31.43
CA PHE A 8 25.93 1.13 -31.04
C PHE A 8 25.77 0.92 -29.52
N GLY A 9 26.32 1.83 -28.69
CA GLY A 9 26.18 1.77 -27.24
C GLY A 9 24.72 1.76 -26.77
N THR A 10 23.86 2.58 -27.37
CA THR A 10 22.42 2.62 -27.04
C THR A 10 21.73 1.29 -27.39
N ARG A 11 22.09 0.67 -28.51
CA ARG A 11 21.54 -0.65 -28.90
C ARG A 11 21.98 -1.74 -27.94
N VAL A 12 23.26 -1.75 -27.54
CA VAL A 12 23.80 -2.70 -26.55
C VAL A 12 23.05 -2.57 -25.23
N LYS A 13 22.86 -1.35 -24.71
CA LYS A 13 22.07 -1.11 -23.49
C LYS A 13 20.62 -1.59 -23.62
N SER A 14 20.00 -1.36 -24.77
CA SER A 14 18.64 -1.87 -25.04
C SER A 14 18.61 -3.40 -25.01
N LEU A 15 19.59 -4.09 -25.60
CA LEU A 15 19.67 -5.54 -25.59
C LEU A 15 19.90 -6.09 -24.17
N GLU A 16 20.79 -5.48 -23.40
CA GLU A 16 21.03 -5.84 -22.01
C GLU A 16 19.76 -5.70 -21.17
N SER A 17 19.03 -4.58 -21.31
CA SER A 17 17.76 -4.36 -20.62
C SER A 17 16.68 -5.39 -21.00
N LYS A 18 16.68 -5.88 -22.25
CA LYS A 18 15.77 -6.94 -22.72
C LYS A 18 16.15 -8.29 -22.11
N ASN A 19 17.44 -8.63 -22.07
CA ASN A 19 17.94 -9.86 -21.46
C ASN A 19 17.62 -9.92 -19.97
N VAL A 20 17.84 -8.85 -19.22
CA VAL A 20 17.49 -8.79 -17.78
C VAL A 20 16.00 -9.01 -17.55
N LYS A 21 15.13 -8.49 -18.42
CA LYS A 21 13.68 -8.69 -18.33
C LYS A 21 13.28 -10.12 -18.66
N LEU A 22 13.90 -10.73 -19.68
CA LEU A 22 13.66 -12.13 -20.05
C LEU A 22 14.14 -13.10 -18.95
N ALA A 23 15.26 -12.80 -18.29
CA ALA A 23 15.81 -13.60 -17.19
C ALA A 23 14.85 -13.70 -15.98
N ARG A 24 13.99 -12.70 -15.77
CA ARG A 24 12.97 -12.68 -14.70
C ARG A 24 11.71 -13.50 -15.03
N GLY A 25 11.63 -14.06 -16.23
CA GLY A 25 10.50 -14.83 -16.72
C GLY A 25 10.02 -14.36 -18.08
N TYR A 26 9.63 -15.30 -18.93
CA TYR A 26 9.16 -15.05 -20.28
C TYR A 26 8.05 -16.03 -20.68
N TYR A 27 7.30 -15.69 -21.72
CA TYR A 27 6.44 -16.61 -22.43
C TYR A 27 6.86 -16.64 -23.90
N THR A 28 6.69 -17.78 -24.55
CA THR A 28 6.98 -17.94 -25.98
C THR A 28 5.71 -17.66 -26.78
N THR A 29 5.87 -16.98 -27.91
CA THR A 29 4.79 -16.75 -28.87
C THR A 29 5.34 -16.97 -30.27
N ILE A 30 4.52 -17.56 -31.14
CA ILE A 30 4.85 -17.78 -32.54
C ILE A 30 4.45 -16.52 -33.30
N ARG A 31 5.40 -15.91 -33.99
CA ARG A 31 5.17 -14.75 -34.86
C ARG A 31 4.58 -15.23 -36.20
N ALA A 32 3.96 -14.33 -36.95
CA ALA A 32 3.33 -14.66 -38.24
C ALA A 32 4.30 -15.25 -39.30
N ASP A 33 5.61 -15.07 -39.12
CA ASP A 33 6.68 -15.66 -39.93
C ASP A 33 7.10 -17.07 -39.48
N GLY A 34 6.45 -17.64 -38.47
CA GLY A 34 6.78 -18.96 -37.90
C GLY A 34 7.91 -18.94 -36.87
N LEU A 35 8.48 -17.78 -36.53
CA LEU A 35 9.55 -17.70 -35.54
C LEU A 35 9.00 -17.73 -34.10
N VAL A 36 9.61 -18.55 -33.25
CA VAL A 36 9.35 -18.56 -31.81
C VAL A 36 10.09 -17.40 -31.15
N VAL A 37 9.35 -16.46 -30.57
CA VAL A 37 9.90 -15.28 -29.90
C VAL A 37 9.57 -15.32 -28.41
N ALA A 38 10.60 -15.19 -27.57
CA ALA A 38 10.44 -14.99 -26.13
C ALA A 38 10.04 -13.54 -25.84
N ARG A 39 8.91 -13.35 -25.16
CA ARG A 39 8.47 -12.04 -24.65
C ARG A 39 8.56 -12.01 -23.13
N PRO A 40 9.09 -10.93 -22.52
CA PRO A 40 9.20 -10.84 -21.07
C PRO A 40 7.81 -10.89 -20.45
N ALA A 41 7.64 -11.77 -19.46
CA ALA A 41 6.42 -11.85 -18.70
C ALA A 41 6.33 -10.59 -17.82
N ARG A 42 5.35 -9.72 -18.09
CA ARG A 42 5.11 -8.54 -17.26
C ARG A 42 4.53 -9.00 -15.92
N ARG A 43 5.39 -9.20 -14.92
CA ARG A 43 4.92 -9.37 -13.54
C ARG A 43 4.53 -7.98 -13.03
N GLY A 44 3.25 -7.66 -13.10
CA GLY A 44 2.72 -6.46 -12.45
C GLY A 44 3.11 -6.45 -10.97
N LEU A 45 3.31 -5.26 -10.40
CA LEU A 45 3.48 -5.10 -8.96
C LEU A 45 2.24 -5.71 -8.30
N ARG A 46 2.35 -6.95 -7.80
CA ARG A 46 1.27 -7.57 -7.04
C ARG A 46 1.33 -6.93 -5.66
N VAL A 47 0.62 -5.82 -5.50
CA VAL A 47 0.39 -5.24 -4.18
C VAL A 47 -0.27 -6.34 -3.33
N PRO A 48 0.36 -6.80 -2.24
CA PRO A 48 -0.21 -7.85 -1.42
C PRO A 48 -1.44 -7.28 -0.71
N THR A 49 -2.62 -7.43 -1.30
CA THR A 49 -3.89 -6.92 -0.75
C THR A 49 -4.10 -7.39 0.69
N LYS A 50 -3.66 -8.60 1.02
CA LYS A 50 -3.65 -9.15 2.39
C LYS A 50 -2.84 -8.29 3.37
N LEU A 51 -1.67 -7.78 2.96
CA LEU A 51 -0.84 -6.91 3.79
C LEU A 51 -1.50 -5.55 4.00
N LEU A 52 -2.12 -5.00 2.94
CA LEU A 52 -2.84 -3.74 3.02
C LEU A 52 -4.03 -3.84 3.99
N VAL A 53 -4.80 -4.92 3.90
CA VAL A 53 -5.90 -5.20 4.84
C VAL A 53 -5.38 -5.38 6.27
N ALA A 54 -4.26 -6.09 6.47
CA ALA A 54 -3.67 -6.28 7.80
C ALA A 54 -3.21 -4.95 8.43
N LEU A 55 -2.63 -4.04 7.63
CA LEU A 55 -2.23 -2.70 8.11
C LEU A 55 -3.43 -1.86 8.52
N VAL A 56 -4.51 -1.88 7.71
CA VAL A 56 -5.76 -1.20 8.06
C VAL A 56 -6.36 -1.77 9.34
N ALA A 57 -6.41 -3.09 9.48
CA ALA A 57 -6.91 -3.73 10.70
C ALA A 57 -6.07 -3.37 11.93
N LEU A 58 -4.75 -3.38 11.82
CA LEU A 58 -3.84 -2.97 12.89
C LEU A 58 -4.09 -1.53 13.32
N PHE A 59 -4.27 -0.63 12.36
CA PHE A 59 -4.56 0.78 12.62
C PHE A 59 -5.88 0.96 13.39
N VAL A 60 -6.94 0.25 12.98
CA VAL A 60 -8.24 0.29 13.66
C VAL A 60 -8.15 -0.28 15.09
N CYS A 61 -7.43 -1.39 15.28
CA CYS A 61 -7.19 -1.96 16.60
C CYS A 61 -6.42 -0.99 17.50
N PHE A 62 -5.38 -0.33 16.98
CA PHE A 62 -4.62 0.68 17.71
C PHE A 62 -5.50 1.87 18.11
N LYS A 63 -6.35 2.35 17.19
CA LYS A 63 -7.34 3.41 17.47
C LYS A 63 -8.28 3.02 18.62
N GLY A 64 -8.80 1.79 18.59
CA GLY A 64 -9.66 1.25 19.66
C GLY A 64 -8.93 1.07 21.00
N PHE A 65 -7.66 0.68 20.97
CA PHE A 65 -6.81 0.58 22.16
C PHE A 65 -6.59 1.96 22.80
N VAL A 66 -6.28 2.99 22.02
CA VAL A 66 -6.11 4.37 22.51
C VAL A 66 -7.41 4.87 23.14
N LEU A 67 -8.56 4.62 22.50
CA LEU A 67 -9.87 4.97 23.06
C LEU A 67 -10.13 4.25 24.40
N ALA A 68 -9.80 2.96 24.49
CA ALA A 68 -9.99 2.18 25.72
C ALA A 68 -9.04 2.62 26.85
N ALA A 69 -7.81 3.03 26.53
CA ALA A 69 -6.80 3.43 27.51
C ALA A 69 -7.07 4.84 28.09
N ILE A 70 -7.53 5.78 27.25
CA ILE A 70 -7.74 7.19 27.66
C ILE A 70 -9.17 7.42 28.15
N GLY A 71 -10.11 6.59 27.70
CA GLY A 71 -11.53 6.69 28.04
C GLY A 71 -12.30 7.62 27.09
N PRO A 72 -13.64 7.48 27.00
CA PRO A 72 -14.46 8.14 25.97
C PRO A 72 -14.42 9.68 26.06
N THR A 73 -14.48 10.22 27.27
CA THR A 73 -14.61 11.67 27.52
C THR A 73 -13.37 12.48 27.12
N ALA A 74 -12.19 11.92 27.32
CA ALA A 74 -10.93 12.55 26.92
C ALA A 74 -10.57 12.28 25.44
N TYR A 75 -11.27 11.34 24.78
CA TYR A 75 -11.14 11.11 23.35
C TYR A 75 -11.98 12.11 22.54
N ASP A 76 -13.22 12.36 22.98
CA ASP A 76 -14.12 13.32 22.34
C ASP A 76 -13.54 14.75 22.37
N SER A 77 -12.94 15.18 23.49
CA SER A 77 -12.31 16.51 23.58
C SER A 77 -11.10 16.70 22.65
N ARG A 78 -10.38 15.62 22.33
CA ARG A 78 -9.26 15.66 21.37
C ARG A 78 -9.75 15.61 19.92
N LEU A 79 -10.86 14.93 19.66
CA LEU A 79 -11.55 14.96 18.37
C LEU A 79 -12.07 16.36 18.06
N ASP A 80 -12.69 17.03 19.03
CA ASP A 80 -13.16 18.42 18.88
C ASP A 80 -12.01 19.39 18.63
N SER A 81 -10.87 19.19 19.30
CA SER A 81 -9.66 19.98 19.06
C SER A 81 -9.09 19.75 17.66
N LEU A 82 -9.09 18.52 17.16
CA LEU A 82 -8.65 18.17 15.79
C LEU A 82 -9.59 18.72 14.70
N ALA A 83 -10.90 18.74 14.98
CA ALA A 83 -11.91 19.26 14.06
C ALA A 83 -11.81 20.79 13.87
N GLN A 84 -11.26 21.51 14.85
CA GLN A 84 -11.01 22.95 14.77
C GLN A 84 -9.62 23.30 14.20
N GLY A 85 -8.80 22.29 13.89
CA GLY A 85 -7.45 22.45 13.36
C GLY A 85 -7.38 22.68 11.84
N THR A 86 -6.19 22.50 11.30
CA THR A 86 -5.86 22.59 9.87
C THR A 86 -6.55 21.51 9.03
N VAL A 87 -6.57 21.67 7.70
CA VAL A 87 -7.24 20.72 6.77
C VAL A 87 -6.73 19.27 6.94
N ILE A 88 -5.45 19.10 7.29
CA ILE A 88 -4.86 17.78 7.56
C ILE A 88 -5.38 17.20 8.88
N GLU A 89 -5.54 18.04 9.91
CA GLU A 89 -6.07 17.66 11.23
C GLU A 89 -7.57 17.35 11.17
N GLN A 90 -8.34 18.08 10.35
CA GLN A 90 -9.75 17.79 10.07
C GLN A 90 -9.94 16.47 9.34
N ALA A 91 -9.06 16.15 8.37
CA ALA A 91 -9.05 14.83 7.73
C ALA A 91 -8.73 13.72 8.74
N GLY A 92 -7.80 13.98 9.66
CA GLY A 92 -7.53 13.12 10.81
C GLY A 92 -8.76 12.93 11.71
N ALA A 93 -9.49 14.01 12.02
CA ALA A 93 -10.70 13.99 12.83
C ALA A 93 -11.80 13.12 12.18
N TRP A 94 -11.98 13.26 10.88
CA TRP A 94 -12.96 12.48 10.11
C TRP A 94 -12.62 10.98 10.09
N VAL A 95 -11.34 10.63 9.88
CA VAL A 95 -10.87 9.23 9.96
C VAL A 95 -10.94 8.69 11.40
N LEU A 96 -10.80 9.56 12.40
CA LEU A 96 -10.82 9.21 13.82
C LEU A 96 -12.20 9.22 14.46
N GLN A 97 -13.27 9.64 13.76
CA GLN A 97 -14.64 9.58 14.29
C GLN A 97 -14.97 8.18 14.81
N VAL A 98 -15.72 8.13 15.90
CA VAL A 98 -16.06 6.89 16.60
C VAL A 98 -17.08 6.13 15.76
N ASP A 99 -16.59 5.21 14.93
CA ASP A 99 -17.43 4.35 14.11
C ASP A 99 -18.17 3.31 14.98
N PRO A 100 -19.37 2.84 14.56
CA PRO A 100 -20.11 1.78 15.27
C PRO A 100 -19.28 0.51 15.53
N VAL A 101 -18.34 0.22 14.62
CA VAL A 101 -17.38 -0.89 14.76
C VAL A 101 -16.40 -0.64 15.93
N THR A 102 -15.89 0.58 16.05
CA THR A 102 -14.98 0.99 17.14
C THR A 102 -15.69 0.94 18.50
N GLN A 103 -16.97 1.36 18.59
CA GLN A 103 -17.75 1.22 19.83
C GLN A 103 -17.98 -0.23 20.24
N THR A 104 -18.15 -1.13 19.27
CA THR A 104 -18.37 -2.56 19.52
C THR A 104 -17.07 -3.23 20.00
N LEU A 105 -15.93 -2.82 19.44
CA LEU A 105 -14.60 -3.28 19.89
C LEU A 105 -14.26 -2.77 21.29
N ALA A 106 -14.52 -1.50 21.59
CA ALA A 106 -14.30 -0.90 22.90
C ALA A 106 -15.15 -1.58 23.99
N ARG A 107 -16.40 -1.93 23.70
CA ARG A 107 -17.26 -2.72 24.61
C ARG A 107 -16.71 -4.11 24.91
N LYS A 108 -16.06 -4.76 23.94
CA LYS A 108 -15.46 -6.10 24.12
C LYS A 108 -14.12 -6.06 24.85
N LEU A 109 -13.34 -4.99 24.69
CA LEU A 109 -12.03 -4.83 25.35
C LEU A 109 -12.11 -4.19 26.73
N GLY A 110 -13.19 -3.45 27.03
CA GLY A 110 -13.42 -2.80 28.32
C GLY A 110 -13.32 -3.71 29.57
N PRO A 111 -13.72 -5.01 29.53
CA PRO A 111 -13.57 -5.92 30.66
C PRO A 111 -12.12 -6.34 30.95
N VAL A 112 -11.22 -6.27 29.95
CA VAL A 112 -9.82 -6.72 30.09
C VAL A 112 -8.96 -5.68 30.83
N PHE A 113 -9.36 -4.40 30.79
CA PHE A 113 -8.63 -3.29 31.42
C PHE A 113 -9.26 -2.78 32.72
N ARG A 114 -10.37 -3.39 33.16
CA ARG A 114 -11.06 -3.09 34.43
C ARG A 114 -10.79 -4.14 35.53
N GLY A 115 -9.76 -4.97 35.35
CA GLY A 115 -9.22 -5.89 36.35
C GLY A 115 -7.95 -5.34 36.98
#